data_AF-A0A6P5FXB8-F1
#
_entry.id   AF-A0A6P5FXB8-F1
#
_cell.length_a   1.000
_cell.length_b   1.000
_cell.length_c   1.000
_cell.angle_alpha   90.00
_cell.angle_beta   90.00
_cell.angle_gamma   90.00
#
_symmetry.space_group_name_H-M   'P 1'
#
loop_
_entity.id
_entity.type
_entity.pdbx_description
1 polymer ?
#
loop_
_entity_poly.entity_id
_entity_poly.type
_entity_poly.pdbx_seq_one_letter_code
_entity_poly.pdbx_strand_id
1 'polypeptide(L)'
;MIAERLPGCDLRASLHIESRVKYLKQKYCAITEILSKTGVTWDDQRKIISCDKKWYDDWCKMHESAKGLWGMPFPHLDVLAEIYGKDRATGEGVETFVDAVHNIENE
;
A
#
# COMPACT_ATOMS: atom_id res chain seq x y z
N MET A 1 3.22 29.46 6.41
CA MET A 1 2.62 28.10 6.31
C MET A 1 1.62 28.06 5.16
N ILE A 2 1.31 26.90 4.54
CA ILE A 2 0.42 26.84 3.34
C ILE A 2 -0.94 27.53 3.59
N ALA A 3 -1.46 27.43 4.81
CA ALA A 3 -2.70 28.10 5.25
C ALA A 3 -2.67 29.63 5.15
N GLU A 4 -1.50 30.28 5.29
CA GLU A 4 -1.37 31.75 5.16
C GLU A 4 -1.34 32.22 3.71
N ARG A 5 -0.96 31.32 2.77
CA ARG A 5 -0.84 31.63 1.35
C ARG A 5 -2.13 31.35 0.57
N LEU A 6 -3.04 30.57 1.14
CA LEU A 6 -4.31 30.17 0.53
C LEU A 6 -5.46 30.28 1.56
N PRO A 7 -5.91 31.51 1.87
CA PRO A 7 -7.03 31.71 2.78
C PRO A 7 -8.30 31.10 2.17
N GLY A 8 -8.99 30.25 2.94
CA GLY A 8 -10.19 29.52 2.50
C GLY A 8 -9.94 28.13 1.92
N CYS A 9 -8.68 27.67 1.86
CA CYS A 9 -8.36 26.28 1.57
C CYS A 9 -8.18 25.48 2.86
N ASP A 10 -9.06 24.51 3.12
CA ASP A 10 -8.94 23.54 4.23
C ASP A 10 -7.82 22.50 4.03
N LEU A 11 -6.89 22.74 3.09
CA LEU A 11 -5.73 21.91 2.80
C LEU A 11 -4.75 21.93 3.99
N ARG A 12 -4.95 21.02 4.94
CA ARG A 12 -4.01 20.81 6.05
C ARG A 12 -2.88 19.90 5.60
N ALA A 13 -1.66 20.43 5.59
CA ALA A 13 -0.46 19.67 5.21
C ALA A 13 -0.31 18.35 5.98
N SER A 14 -0.72 18.29 7.26
CA SER A 14 -0.67 17.08 8.08
C SER A 14 -1.57 15.95 7.55
N LEU A 15 -2.84 16.24 7.23
CA LEU A 15 -3.80 15.25 6.69
C LEU A 15 -3.30 14.60 5.39
N HIS A 16 -2.68 15.40 4.52
CA HIS A 16 -2.12 14.87 3.27
C HIS A 16 -0.88 14.00 3.50
N ILE A 17 -0.04 14.34 4.47
CA ILE A 17 1.13 13.51 4.83
C ILE A 17 0.65 12.19 5.43
N GLU A 18 -0.27 12.22 6.38
CA GLU A 18 -0.83 11.01 7.02
C GLU A 18 -1.49 10.08 6.00
N SER A 19 -2.30 10.63 5.09
CA SER A 19 -2.92 9.87 4.00
C SER A 19 -1.87 9.17 3.13
N ARG A 20 -0.78 9.88 2.77
CA ARG A 20 0.31 9.32 1.97
C ARG A 20 1.11 8.25 2.72
N VAL A 21 1.37 8.45 4.00
CA VAL A 21 2.01 7.45 4.88
C VAL A 21 1.16 6.18 4.96
N LYS A 22 -0.14 6.32 5.20
CA LYS A 22 -1.11 5.20 5.23
C LYS A 22 -1.13 4.44 3.90
N TYR A 23 -1.20 5.17 2.78
CA TYR A 23 -1.17 4.60 1.43
C TYR A 23 0.12 3.78 1.17
N LEU A 24 1.29 4.35 1.51
CA LEU A 24 2.57 3.67 1.32
C LEU A 24 2.69 2.40 2.16
N LYS A 25 2.26 2.46 3.43
CA LYS A 25 2.23 1.29 4.32
C LYS A 25 1.32 0.19 3.75
N GLN A 26 0.13 0.55 3.27
CA GLN A 26 -0.81 -0.40 2.68
C GLN A 26 -0.24 -1.09 1.43
N LYS A 27 0.37 -0.32 0.51
CA LYS A 27 0.98 -0.88 -0.69
C LYS A 27 2.18 -1.76 -0.37
N TYR A 28 3.03 -1.35 0.57
CA TYR A 28 4.11 -2.19 1.08
C TYR A 28 3.58 -3.53 1.62
N CYS A 29 2.57 -3.52 2.50
CA CYS A 29 1.97 -4.73 3.03
C CYS A 29 1.45 -5.67 1.92
N ALA A 30 0.71 -5.13 0.94
CA ALA A 30 0.20 -5.91 -0.18
C ALA A 30 1.32 -6.54 -1.03
N ILE A 31 2.40 -5.81 -1.29
CA ILE A 31 3.57 -6.31 -2.04
C ILE A 31 4.27 -7.42 -1.25
N THR A 32 4.50 -7.24 0.06
CA THR A 32 5.14 -8.28 0.88
C THR A 32 4.29 -9.54 1.01
N GLU A 33 2.97 -9.40 1.07
CA GLU A 33 2.05 -10.53 1.12
C GLU A 33 2.08 -11.32 -0.19
N ILE A 34 2.01 -10.66 -1.34
CA ILE A 34 2.01 -11.37 -2.62
C ILE A 34 3.37 -12.01 -2.92
N LEU A 35 4.48 -11.38 -2.50
CA LEU A 35 5.83 -11.96 -2.60
C LEU A 35 6.02 -13.18 -1.69
N SER A 36 5.18 -13.37 -0.68
CA SER A 36 5.20 -14.59 0.15
C SER A 36 4.57 -15.81 -0.55
N LYS A 37 3.95 -15.63 -1.73
CA LYS A 37 3.29 -16.70 -2.48
C LYS A 37 4.26 -17.37 -3.44
N THR A 38 4.05 -18.67 -3.63
CA THR A 38 4.84 -19.48 -4.57
C THR A 38 4.62 -19.03 -6.01
N GLY A 39 5.69 -18.90 -6.79
CA GLY A 39 5.61 -18.48 -8.20
C GLY A 39 5.50 -16.96 -8.40
N VAL A 40 5.61 -16.18 -7.32
CA VAL A 40 5.73 -14.72 -7.38
C VAL A 40 7.16 -14.34 -7.05
N THR A 41 7.73 -13.42 -7.83
CA THR A 41 9.09 -12.91 -7.63
C THR A 41 9.11 -11.39 -7.73
N TRP A 42 10.19 -10.79 -7.24
CA TRP A 42 10.45 -9.36 -7.37
C TRP A 42 11.48 -9.12 -8.47
N ASP A 43 11.15 -8.28 -9.44
CA ASP A 43 12.11 -7.78 -10.44
C ASP A 43 12.77 -6.52 -9.88
N ASP A 44 14.01 -6.66 -9.41
CA ASP A 44 14.72 -5.55 -8.78
C ASP A 44 15.15 -4.45 -9.78
N GLN A 45 15.33 -4.78 -11.06
CA GLN A 45 15.73 -3.79 -12.06
C GLN A 45 14.55 -2.89 -12.44
N ARG A 46 13.38 -3.50 -12.66
CA ARG A 46 12.15 -2.77 -13.01
C ARG A 46 11.38 -2.30 -11.79
N LYS A 47 11.74 -2.81 -10.61
CA LYS A 47 11.08 -2.57 -9.32
C LYS A 47 9.59 -2.93 -9.40
N ILE A 48 9.27 -4.11 -9.94
CA ILE A 48 7.88 -4.59 -10.10
C ILE A 48 7.72 -6.02 -9.60
N ILE A 49 6.46 -6.40 -9.34
CA ILE A 49 6.09 -7.80 -9.15
C ILE A 49 6.17 -8.54 -10.48
N SER A 50 6.81 -9.70 -10.47
CA SER A 50 6.93 -10.62 -11.60
C SER A 50 6.22 -11.93 -11.27
N CYS A 51 5.09 -12.17 -11.94
CA CYS A 51 4.28 -13.38 -11.83
C CYS A 51 3.38 -13.51 -13.07
N ASP A 52 2.74 -14.67 -13.21
CA ASP A 52 1.72 -14.88 -14.24
C ASP A 52 0.54 -13.90 -14.04
N LYS A 53 0.14 -13.24 -15.13
CA LYS A 53 -0.92 -12.22 -15.09
C LYS A 53 -2.26 -12.83 -14.69
N LYS A 54 -2.59 -14.02 -15.20
CA LYS A 54 -3.86 -14.68 -14.88
C LYS A 54 -3.91 -15.03 -13.40
N TRP A 55 -2.83 -15.57 -12.84
CA TRP A 55 -2.73 -15.83 -11.41
C TRP A 55 -2.90 -14.55 -10.58
N TYR A 56 -2.26 -13.45 -10.98
CA TYR A 56 -2.38 -12.16 -10.29
C TYR A 56 -3.82 -11.60 -10.33
N ASP A 57 -4.48 -11.67 -11.48
CA ASP A 57 -5.86 -11.22 -11.64
C ASP A 57 -6.82 -12.06 -10.77
N ASP A 58 -6.60 -13.38 -10.71
CA ASP A 58 -7.37 -14.28 -9.85
C ASP A 58 -7.10 -13.99 -8.35
N TRP A 59 -5.85 -13.70 -7.97
CA TRP A 59 -5.48 -13.27 -6.61
C TRP A 59 -6.16 -11.95 -6.20
N CYS A 60 -6.19 -10.97 -7.10
CA CYS A 60 -6.79 -9.65 -6.85
C CYS A 60 -8.30 -9.68 -6.61
N LYS A 61 -9.00 -10.77 -6.98
CA LYS A 61 -10.43 -10.96 -6.65
C LYS A 61 -10.66 -11.10 -5.16
N MET A 62 -9.70 -11.66 -4.42
CA MET A 62 -9.77 -11.83 -2.97
C MET A 62 -8.97 -10.73 -2.23
N HIS A 63 -8.05 -10.06 -2.92
CA HIS A 63 -7.16 -9.05 -2.33
C HIS A 63 -7.25 -7.72 -3.10
N GLU A 64 -8.28 -6.92 -2.82
CA GLU A 64 -8.52 -5.64 -3.50
C GLU A 64 -7.37 -4.63 -3.34
N SER A 65 -6.70 -4.62 -2.19
CA SER A 65 -5.54 -3.77 -1.92
C SER A 65 -4.38 -4.00 -2.89
N ALA A 66 -4.28 -5.23 -3.43
CA ALA A 66 -3.27 -5.61 -4.38
C ALA A 66 -3.55 -5.12 -5.80
N LYS A 67 -4.79 -4.71 -6.13
CA LYS A 67 -5.16 -4.23 -7.48
C LYS A 67 -4.25 -3.07 -7.92
N GLY A 68 -3.87 -3.12 -9.19
CA GLY A 68 -3.04 -2.10 -9.84
C GLY A 68 -1.58 -2.09 -9.40
N LEU A 69 -1.09 -3.15 -8.74
CA LEU A 69 0.34 -3.33 -8.45
C LEU A 69 1.08 -4.05 -9.58
N TRP A 70 0.39 -4.85 -10.40
CA TRP A 70 1.02 -5.56 -11.50
C TRP A 70 1.53 -4.59 -12.57
N GLY A 71 2.79 -4.76 -12.96
CA GLY A 71 3.45 -3.90 -13.94
C GLY A 71 3.72 -2.46 -13.48
N MET A 72 3.34 -2.09 -12.25
CA MET A 72 3.55 -0.75 -11.71
C MET A 72 4.88 -0.69 -10.93
N PRO A 73 5.85 0.14 -11.36
CA PRO A 73 7.09 0.33 -10.63
C PRO A 73 6.86 0.84 -9.20
N PHE A 74 7.57 0.24 -8.24
CA PHE A 74 7.56 0.64 -6.84
C PHE A 74 9.03 0.78 -6.35
N PRO A 75 9.71 1.90 -6.68
CA PRO A 75 11.16 2.02 -6.61
C PRO A 75 11.79 2.03 -5.21
N HIS A 76 10.99 2.20 -4.16
CA HIS A 76 11.46 2.38 -2.77
C HIS A 76 10.92 1.29 -1.84
N LEU A 77 10.71 0.08 -2.37
CA LEU A 77 10.21 -1.04 -1.57
C LEU A 77 11.18 -1.41 -0.43
N ASP A 78 12.48 -1.32 -0.68
CA ASP A 78 13.59 -1.57 0.25
C ASP A 78 13.58 -0.58 1.42
N VAL A 79 13.43 0.72 1.14
CA VAL A 79 13.32 1.77 2.16
C VAL A 79 12.07 1.54 3.02
N LEU A 80 10.95 1.17 2.39
CA LEU A 80 9.73 0.85 3.11
C LEU A 80 9.85 -0.44 3.93
N ALA A 81 10.69 -1.38 3.51
CA ALA A 81 11.03 -2.57 4.30
C ALA A 81 11.85 -2.23 5.54
N GLU A 82 12.77 -1.27 5.46
CA GLU A 82 13.50 -0.78 6.63
C GLU A 82 12.57 -0.11 7.66
N ILE A 83 11.61 0.68 7.17
CA ILE A 83 10.65 1.43 8.01
C ILE A 83 9.58 0.50 8.60
N TYR A 84 8.92 -0.31 7.78
CA TYR A 84 7.72 -1.09 8.15
C TYR A 84 7.96 -2.59 8.28
N GLY A 85 9.10 -3.12 7.83
CA GLY A 85 9.37 -4.56 7.83
C GLY A 85 9.49 -5.17 9.23
N LYS A 86 9.91 -4.38 10.23
CA LYS A 86 10.00 -4.81 11.63
C LYS A 86 8.61 -4.99 12.26
N ASP A 87 7.68 -4.08 12.00
CA ASP A 87 6.32 -4.11 12.54
C ASP A 87 5.50 -5.31 12.05
N ARG A 88 5.80 -5.82 10.84
CA ARG A 88 5.13 -6.98 10.28
C ARG A 88 5.48 -8.29 11.00
N ALA A 89 6.63 -8.37 11.69
CA ALA A 89 7.01 -9.54 12.48
C ALA A 89 6.23 -9.65 13.80
N THR A 90 5.64 -8.55 14.28
CA THR A 90 4.94 -8.45 15.56
C THR A 90 3.46 -8.87 15.48
N GLY A 91 2.94 -9.19 14.29
CA GLY A 91 1.66 -9.88 14.14
C GLY A 91 0.40 -9.07 14.48
N GLU A 92 0.46 -7.73 14.56
CA GLU A 92 -0.71 -6.90 14.77
C GLU A 92 -1.20 -6.25 13.46
N GLY A 93 -2.44 -6.60 13.08
CA GLY A 93 -3.32 -5.70 12.33
C GLY A 93 -3.32 -5.83 10.81
N VAL A 94 -3.77 -6.99 10.29
CA VAL A 94 -4.52 -6.97 9.03
C VAL A 94 -5.97 -6.65 9.39
N GLU A 95 -6.27 -5.38 9.66
CA GLU A 95 -7.65 -4.92 9.48
C GLU A 95 -7.92 -4.99 7.98
N THR A 96 -8.68 -6.01 7.61
CA THR A 96 -9.20 -6.18 6.27
C THR A 96 -10.02 -4.95 5.89
N PHE A 97 -9.84 -4.49 4.66
CA PHE A 97 -10.41 -3.29 4.04
C PHE A 97 -11.93 -3.10 4.24
N VAL A 98 -12.69 -4.19 4.46
CA VAL A 98 -14.12 -4.13 4.72
C VAL A 98 -14.44 -3.28 5.97
N ASP A 99 -13.60 -3.36 7.01
CA ASP A 99 -13.87 -2.67 8.27
C ASP A 99 -13.46 -1.20 8.24
N ALA A 100 -12.39 -0.85 7.52
CA ALA A 100 -11.88 0.53 7.47
C ALA A 100 -12.66 1.45 6.52
N VAL A 101 -13.28 0.92 5.46
CA VAL A 101 -14.15 1.71 4.57
C VAL A 101 -15.52 1.93 5.22
N HIS A 102 -16.04 0.94 5.94
CA HIS A 102 -17.32 1.07 6.63
C HIS A 102 -17.28 2.10 7.78
N ASN A 103 -16.08 2.43 8.28
CA ASN A 103 -15.92 3.42 9.36
C ASN A 103 -15.77 4.87 8.86
N ILE A 104 -15.74 5.12 7.54
CA ILE A 104 -15.72 6.49 6.96
C ILE A 104 -17.13 6.89 6.47
N GLU A 105 -18.03 5.93 6.26
CA GLU A 105 -19.41 6.22 5.82
C GLU A 105 -20.40 6.49 6.98
N ASN A 106 -19.93 6.52 8.24
CA ASN A 106 -20.77 6.71 9.44
C ASN A 106 -20.32 7.85 10.38
N GLU A 107 -19.52 8.83 9.91
CA GLU A 107 -19.24 10.07 10.68
C GLU A 107 -19.55 11.34 9.89
#